data_AF-A0A7Y3LLE1-F1
#
_entry.id   AF-A0A7Y3LLE1-F1
#
_cell.length_a   1.000
_cell.length_b   1.000
_cell.length_c   1.000
_cell.angle_alpha   90.00
_cell.angle_beta   90.00
_cell.angle_gamma   90.00
#
_symmetry.space_group_name_H-M   'P 1'
#
loop_
_entity.id
_entity.type
_entity.pdbx_description
1 polymer ?
#
loop_
_entity_poly.entity_id
_entity_poly.type
_entity_poly.pdbx_seq_one_letter_code
_entity_poly.pdbx_strand_id
1 'polypeptide(L)'
;MKSAASIIRMTRMETGWSQEKLARASRTSRSAIARYEAGVHDPTFATLCRILRTMGADLEVVNTEGKSQKIIEVCRAAEIVIQSRGFPFPKVEPKWPVFKKMMSRHESGV
;
A
#
# COMPACT_ATOMS: atom_id res chain seq x y z
N MET A 1 -1.28 4.51 -10.32
CA MET A 1 -1.52 3.66 -9.14
C MET A 1 -2.60 4.34 -8.30
N LYS A 2 -3.66 3.66 -7.88
CA LYS A 2 -4.71 4.27 -7.04
C LYS A 2 -4.13 4.51 -5.64
N SER A 3 -4.03 5.77 -5.21
CA SER A 3 -3.63 6.16 -3.85
C SER A 3 -4.86 6.47 -2.99
N ALA A 4 -4.73 6.44 -1.66
CA ALA A 4 -5.82 6.81 -0.75
C ALA A 4 -6.39 8.21 -1.06
N ALA A 5 -5.50 9.18 -1.35
CA ALA A 5 -5.87 10.53 -1.77
C ALA A 5 -6.76 10.53 -3.03
N SER A 6 -6.35 9.81 -4.07
CA SER A 6 -7.11 9.72 -5.32
C SER A 6 -8.46 9.03 -5.13
N ILE A 7 -8.52 7.97 -4.32
CA ILE A 7 -9.76 7.23 -4.04
C ILE A 7 -10.76 8.14 -3.32
N ILE A 8 -10.35 8.83 -2.25
CA ILE A 8 -11.23 9.75 -1.51
C ILE A 8 -11.77 10.85 -2.42
N ARG A 9 -10.88 11.49 -3.20
CA ARG A 9 -11.26 12.60 -4.07
C ARG A 9 -12.23 12.15 -5.16
N MET A 10 -11.95 11.02 -5.82
CA MET A 10 -12.80 10.52 -6.90
C MET A 10 -14.21 10.18 -6.39
N THR A 11 -14.32 9.39 -5.32
CA THR A 11 -15.62 9.02 -4.74
C THR A 11 -16.40 10.25 -4.26
N ARG A 12 -15.73 11.26 -3.69
CA ARG A 12 -16.40 12.53 -3.32
C ARG A 12 -16.94 13.27 -4.54
N MET A 13 -16.18 13.32 -5.63
CA MET A 13 -16.60 14.01 -6.84
C MET A 13 -17.75 13.28 -7.53
N GLU A 14 -17.75 11.95 -7.55
CA GLU A 14 -18.82 11.11 -8.10
C GLU A 14 -20.15 11.29 -7.35
N THR A 15 -20.09 11.52 -6.04
CA THR A 15 -21.28 11.83 -5.22
C THR A 15 -21.72 13.30 -5.32
N GLY A 16 -20.93 14.17 -5.97
CA GLY A 16 -21.19 15.61 -6.06
C GLY A 16 -21.02 16.36 -4.73
N TRP A 17 -20.30 15.78 -3.76
CA TRP A 17 -20.17 16.36 -2.42
C TRP A 17 -19.03 17.38 -2.35
N SER A 18 -19.21 18.44 -1.56
CA SER A 18 -18.11 19.31 -1.18
C SER A 18 -17.24 18.67 -0.10
N GLN A 19 -15.98 19.12 0.04
CA GLN A 19 -15.11 18.67 1.14
C GLN A 19 -15.73 18.97 2.52
N GLU A 20 -16.45 20.09 2.65
CA GLU A 20 -17.16 20.47 3.87
C GLU A 20 -18.29 19.50 4.23
N LYS A 21 -19.03 19.02 3.21
CA LYS A 21 -20.08 18.04 3.41
C LYS A 21 -19.50 16.68 3.80
N LEU A 22 -18.44 16.25 3.12
CA LEU A 22 -17.72 15.02 3.47
C LEU A 22 -17.16 15.07 4.89
N ALA A 23 -16.51 16.18 5.26
CA ALA A 23 -15.95 16.36 6.60
C ALA A 23 -17.01 16.20 7.70
N ARG A 24 -18.18 16.85 7.54
CA ARG A 24 -19.31 16.72 8.45
C ARG A 24 -19.85 15.29 8.52
N ALA A 25 -20.11 14.67 7.38
CA ALA A 25 -20.62 13.30 7.32
C ALA A 25 -19.65 12.28 7.96
N SER A 26 -18.35 12.48 7.72
CA SER A 26 -17.29 11.66 8.27
C SER A 26 -16.76 12.17 9.62
N ARG A 27 -17.47 13.05 10.34
CA ARG A 27 -17.08 13.51 11.69
C ARG A 27 -15.59 13.87 11.81
N THR A 28 -15.08 14.58 10.82
CA THR A 28 -13.68 15.05 10.77
C THR A 28 -13.65 16.51 10.32
N SER A 29 -12.48 17.13 10.33
CA SER A 29 -12.35 18.53 9.88
C SER A 29 -12.22 18.63 8.36
N ARG A 30 -12.70 19.73 7.79
CA ARG A 30 -12.47 20.06 6.37
C ARG A 30 -10.98 20.12 6.04
N SER A 31 -10.15 20.60 6.97
CA SER A 31 -8.69 20.64 6.82
C SER A 31 -8.06 19.25 6.76
N ALA A 32 -8.58 18.27 7.51
CA ALA A 32 -8.13 16.89 7.42
C ALA A 32 -8.48 16.29 6.05
N ILE A 33 -9.72 16.45 5.58
CA ILE A 33 -10.14 16.02 4.23
C ILE A 33 -9.26 16.66 3.14
N ALA A 34 -8.99 17.96 3.23
CA ALA A 34 -8.14 18.64 2.26
C ALA A 34 -6.71 18.07 2.23
N ARG A 35 -6.11 17.78 3.40
CA ARG A 35 -4.79 17.15 3.49
C ARG A 35 -4.77 15.72 2.94
N TYR A 36 -5.82 14.95 3.20
CA TYR A 36 -5.97 13.61 2.65
C TYR A 36 -6.11 13.63 1.12
N GLU A 37 -6.98 14.48 0.57
CA GLU A 37 -7.17 14.59 -0.89
C GLU A 37 -5.95 15.16 -1.61
N ALA A 38 -5.14 15.96 -0.93
CA ALA A 38 -3.86 16.47 -1.45
C ALA A 38 -2.71 15.46 -1.32
N GLY A 39 -2.89 14.34 -0.61
CA GLY A 39 -1.83 13.36 -0.33
C GLY A 39 -0.74 13.87 0.62
N VAL A 40 -0.99 14.95 1.36
CA VAL A 40 -0.05 15.51 2.36
C VAL A 40 -0.02 14.62 3.60
N HIS A 41 -1.15 14.02 3.95
CA HIS A 41 -1.25 13.01 4.99
C HIS A 41 -1.94 11.78 4.43
N ASP A 42 -1.44 10.61 4.81
CA ASP A 42 -2.14 9.37 4.56
C ASP A 42 -3.11 9.07 5.71
N PRO A 43 -4.40 8.84 5.42
CA PRO A 43 -5.33 8.36 6.42
C PRO A 43 -4.97 6.92 6.81
N THR A 44 -5.22 6.56 8.07
CA THR A 44 -5.17 5.14 8.46
C THR A 44 -6.19 4.34 7.65
N PHE A 45 -5.96 3.04 7.47
CA PHE A 45 -6.89 2.16 6.76
C PHE A 45 -8.32 2.24 7.33
N ALA A 46 -8.45 2.25 8.67
CA ALA A 46 -9.73 2.41 9.34
C ALA A 46 -10.39 3.78 9.05
N THR A 47 -9.60 4.86 9.00
CA THR A 47 -10.10 6.20 8.65
C THR A 47 -10.57 6.26 7.20
N LEU A 48 -9.81 5.68 6.27
CA LEU A 48 -10.18 5.60 4.86
C LEU A 48 -11.52 4.87 4.70
N CYS A 49 -11.66 3.67 5.27
CA CYS A 49 -12.90 2.90 5.19
C CYS A 49 -14.09 3.67 5.76
N ARG A 50 -13.91 4.34 6.91
CA ARG A 50 -14.96 5.17 7.53
C ARG A 50 -15.40 6.32 6.64
N ILE A 51 -14.45 7.02 5.99
CA ILE A 51 -14.74 8.11 5.06
C ILE A 51 -15.52 7.58 3.85
N LEU A 52 -15.07 6.48 3.23
CA LEU A 52 -15.72 5.91 2.05
C LEU A 52 -17.16 5.45 2.34
N ARG A 53 -17.38 4.80 3.49
CA ARG A 53 -18.72 4.37 3.90
C ARG A 53 -19.71 5.52 4.07
N THR A 54 -19.23 6.70 4.47
CA THR A 54 -20.11 7.88 4.58
C THR A 54 -20.61 8.37 3.23
N MET A 55 -19.92 8.02 2.14
CA MET A 55 -20.32 8.29 0.75
C MET A 55 -21.02 7.09 0.10
N GLY A 56 -21.30 6.01 0.85
CA GLY A 56 -21.91 4.79 0.33
C GLY A 56 -20.95 3.89 -0.46
N ALA A 57 -19.64 4.11 -0.36
CA ALA A 57 -18.62 3.28 -1.00
C ALA A 57 -17.97 2.33 0.01
N ASP A 58 -17.54 1.16 -0.46
CA ASP A 58 -16.72 0.23 0.32
C ASP A 58 -15.39 -0.05 -0.40
N LEU A 59 -14.41 -0.53 0.35
CA LEU A 59 -13.06 -0.78 -0.17
C LEU A 59 -12.84 -2.29 -0.34
N GLU A 60 -12.56 -2.72 -1.56
CA GLU A 60 -12.14 -4.09 -1.85
C GLU A 60 -10.62 -4.14 -2.00
N VAL A 61 -9.97 -5.02 -1.21
CA VAL A 61 -8.53 -5.26 -1.28
C VAL A 61 -8.31 -6.51 -2.11
N VAL A 62 -7.82 -6.32 -3.34
CA VAL A 62 -7.41 -7.43 -4.21
C VAL A 62 -5.89 -7.54 -4.19
N ASN A 63 -5.40 -8.75 -3.93
CA ASN A 63 -4.00 -9.06 -4.17
C ASN A 63 -3.82 -9.20 -5.68
N THR A 64 -3.44 -8.11 -6.34
CA THR A 64 -2.84 -8.23 -7.66
C THR A 64 -1.46 -8.81 -7.40
N GLU A 65 -1.19 -10.06 -7.80
CA GLU A 65 0.16 -10.63 -7.73
C GLU A 65 1.12 -9.69 -8.46
N GLY A 66 1.72 -8.82 -7.65
CA GLY A 66 2.18 -7.51 -8.09
C GLY A 66 3.67 -7.52 -7.98
N LYS A 67 4.28 -8.17 -8.96
CA LYS A 67 5.64 -7.89 -9.43
C LYS A 67 5.92 -6.39 -9.24
N SER A 68 6.60 -6.02 -8.15
CA SER A 68 6.99 -4.63 -7.92
C SER A 68 7.91 -4.25 -9.07
N GLN A 69 7.38 -3.52 -10.04
CA GLN A 69 8.05 -3.30 -11.32
C GLN A 69 9.47 -2.75 -11.11
N LYS A 70 9.64 -1.87 -10.11
CA LYS A 70 10.93 -1.38 -9.62
C LYS A 70 11.87 -2.48 -9.11
N ILE A 71 11.39 -3.41 -8.27
CA ILE A 71 12.21 -4.52 -7.75
C ILE A 71 12.65 -5.43 -8.92
N ILE A 72 11.75 -5.69 -9.88
CA ILE A 72 12.06 -6.58 -11.00
C ILE A 72 12.97 -5.93 -12.02
N GLU A 73 12.85 -4.64 -12.26
CA GLU A 73 13.79 -3.88 -13.09
C GLU A 73 15.19 -3.87 -12.46
N VAL A 74 15.27 -3.66 -11.14
CA VAL A 74 16.55 -3.76 -10.41
C VAL A 74 17.12 -5.17 -10.48
N CYS A 75 16.31 -6.22 -10.25
CA CYS A 75 16.77 -7.60 -10.34
C CYS A 75 17.23 -7.97 -11.76
N ARG A 76 16.50 -7.56 -12.82
CA ARG A 76 16.91 -7.80 -14.21
C ARG A 76 18.18 -7.03 -14.58
N ALA A 77 18.29 -5.76 -14.18
CA ALA A 77 19.49 -4.97 -14.43
C ALA A 77 20.71 -5.59 -13.73
N ALA A 78 20.54 -6.04 -12.49
CA ALA A 78 21.55 -6.80 -11.77
C ALA A 78 21.89 -8.10 -12.48
N GLU A 79 20.90 -8.87 -12.93
CA GLU A 79 21.08 -10.14 -13.65
C GLU A 79 21.88 -9.96 -14.95
N ILE A 80 21.57 -8.94 -15.76
CA ILE A 80 22.32 -8.59 -16.98
C ILE A 80 23.77 -8.22 -16.66
N VAL A 81 24.01 -7.41 -15.62
CA VAL A 81 25.37 -7.01 -15.20
C VAL A 81 26.15 -8.20 -14.65
N ILE A 82 25.51 -9.07 -13.88
CA ILE A 82 26.11 -10.29 -13.30
C ILE A 82 26.50 -11.26 -14.42
N GLN A 83 25.61 -11.50 -15.40
CA GLN A 83 25.85 -12.40 -16.53
C GLN A 83 26.92 -11.85 -17.49
N SER A 84 26.90 -10.55 -17.79
CA SER A 84 27.88 -9.93 -18.70
C SER A 84 29.30 -9.82 -18.14
N ARG A 85 29.46 -9.83 -16.81
CA ARG A 85 30.77 -9.75 -16.15
C ARG A 85 31.33 -11.09 -15.69
N GLY A 86 30.64 -12.21 -15.96
CA GLY A 86 31.12 -13.56 -15.61
C GLY A 86 31.32 -13.77 -14.10
N PHE A 87 30.58 -13.04 -13.25
CA PHE A 87 30.67 -13.23 -11.81
C PHE A 87 29.98 -14.54 -11.41
N PRO A 88 30.67 -15.49 -10.74
CA PRO A 88 29.99 -16.63 -10.16
C PRO A 88 29.04 -16.11 -9.09
N PHE A 89 27.76 -16.46 -9.20
CA PHE A 89 26.81 -16.23 -8.11
C PHE A 89 27.45 -16.80 -6.84
N PRO A 90 27.68 -16.01 -5.77
CA PRO A 90 27.98 -16.63 -4.50
C PRO A 90 26.79 -17.54 -4.22
N LYS A 91 27.04 -18.84 -3.99
CA LYS A 91 26.02 -19.72 -3.42
C LYS A 91 25.69 -19.14 -2.06
N VAL A 92 24.71 -18.23 -2.01
CA VAL A 92 24.14 -17.77 -0.77
C VAL A 92 23.31 -18.96 -0.30
N GLU A 93 23.93 -19.90 0.40
CA GLU A 93 23.17 -20.89 1.15
C GLU A 93 22.39 -20.09 2.19
N PRO A 94 21.06 -20.00 2.08
CA PRO A 94 20.29 -19.37 3.13
C PRO A 94 20.61 -20.15 4.41
N LYS A 95 21.01 -19.44 5.48
CA LYS A 95 21.09 -20.03 6.83
C LYS A 95 19.67 -20.33 7.32
N TRP A 96 19.02 -21.30 6.66
CA TRP A 96 17.69 -21.80 6.93
C TRP A 96 17.47 -22.16 8.40
N PRO A 97 18.48 -22.62 9.18
CA PRO A 97 18.29 -22.84 10.62
C PRO A 97 17.95 -21.56 11.40
N VAL A 98 18.52 -20.40 11.05
CA VAL A 98 18.24 -19.11 11.70
C VAL A 98 16.84 -18.63 11.30
N PHE A 99 16.51 -18.75 10.01
CA PHE A 99 15.21 -18.36 9.49
C PHE A 99 14.07 -19.24 10.03
N LYS A 100 14.28 -20.57 10.11
CA LYS A 100 13.35 -21.51 10.76
C LYS A 100 13.16 -21.20 12.24
N LYS A 101 14.22 -20.91 13.00
CA LYS A 101 14.13 -20.56 14.43
C LYS A 101 13.39 -19.23 14.66
N MET A 102 13.42 -18.33 13.67
CA MET A 102 12.70 -17.06 13.70
C MET A 102 11.23 -17.23 13.35
N MET A 103 10.91 -18.07 12.35
CA MET A 103 9.53 -18.39 11.94
C MET A 103 8.81 -19.29 12.95
N SER A 104 9.52 -20.22 13.60
CA SER A 104 8.94 -21.11 14.63
C SER A 104 8.53 -20.38 15.91
N ARG A 105 9.04 -19.17 16.16
CA ARG A 105 8.60 -18.32 17.27
C ARG A 105 7.23 -17.68 17.03
N HIS A 106 6.74 -17.68 15.78
CA HIS A 106 5.44 -17.12 15.42
C HIS A 106 4.29 -18.13 15.47
N GLU A 107 4.58 -19.44 15.53
CA GLU A 107 3.56 -20.51 15.52
C GLU A 107 3.26 -21.08 16.91
N SER A 108 4.08 -20.85 17.94
CA SER A 108 3.82 -21.33 19.32
C SER A 108 3.04 -20.36 20.21
N GLY A 109 2.29 -19.43 19.61
CA GLY A 109 1.54 -18.38 20.30
C GLY A 109 0.03 -18.41 20.10
N VAL A 110 -0.55 -19.59 19.87
CA VAL A 110 -2.00 -19.86 19.92
C VAL A 110 -2.24 -21.09 20.80
#